data_AF-A0A1G2YBQ8-F1
#
_entry.id   AF-A0A1G2YBQ8-F1
#
_cell.length_a   1.000
_cell.length_b   1.000
_cell.length_c   1.000
_cell.angle_alpha   90.00
_cell.angle_beta   90.00
_cell.angle_gamma   90.00
#
_symmetry.space_group_name_H-M   'P 1'
#
loop_
_entity.id
_entity.type
_entity.pdbx_description
1 polymer ?
#
loop_
_entity_poly.entity_id
_entity_poly.type
_entity_poly.pdbx_seq_one_letter_code
_entity_poly.pdbx_strand_id
1 'polypeptide(L)'
;MYFLAEHNILLFLVQVFVILALARGLGEVFRYFRQVPLTAELLVGFMLGPAVLGYFAPELYQNLFPADPKQQNMLETVAWLGVLLLLLQTGLEIDFIAAWSYRADAVKIAVMGTAIPMVIAFAVAMMLPDWLLINPDKRIAFALFISIVLAISAVPVAARALHDLRLIKTDLGFLIMSALSVNDLIGWLVFTMIMAFFSQARVDVMHDLAVMGMVILFTIICLTVGRWSSSHLIGQIRKYNLPEPSSSLTLICLLGFLCGAITMKIGIHALYGFFIAGIMAGQSSALSERTRQVFSHMVGAIFVPLFFANIGLKINFVDNFHLWLVLLFCILGLAGKFLGAWVGTLLTRITKSDRLSIAIANTPGGSMEIIVALLALQYGLISEPVFTAIVIAAVSSSIVVGPWLAYSIRKREKISVLEFFARSGIIADLRKADRDGAIEKLCTVAAEQEGIADEEKILEAVLERERASGTAMEEEIAVPHARTELVRKPVVVFGRSPIGIDWNSPDGKPTHFVFLILTPKNDLGAQVQILGSIAQAISNEKIRSQILDAGDTSDIWQSLRLALRAMRIKRR
;
A
#
# COMPACT_ATOMS: atom_id res chain seq x y z
N MET A 1 -9.74 8.92 -43.48
CA MET A 1 -10.10 8.68 -42.07
C MET A 1 -9.92 7.21 -41.79
N TYR A 2 -9.13 6.85 -40.78
CA TYR A 2 -9.02 5.46 -40.32
C TYR A 2 -10.16 5.21 -39.34
N PHE A 3 -11.21 4.49 -39.76
CA PHE A 3 -12.32 4.12 -38.89
C PHE A 3 -12.08 2.75 -38.26
N LEU A 4 -12.55 2.58 -37.02
CA LEU A 4 -12.67 1.27 -36.40
C LEU A 4 -13.86 0.54 -37.05
N ALA A 5 -13.63 -0.67 -37.55
CA ALA A 5 -14.71 -1.51 -38.06
C ALA A 5 -15.56 -2.03 -36.88
N GLU A 6 -16.86 -2.25 -37.09
CA GLU A 6 -17.75 -2.83 -36.06
C GLU A 6 -17.23 -4.17 -35.54
N HIS A 7 -16.61 -4.98 -36.41
CA HIS A 7 -15.96 -6.23 -36.03
C HIS A 7 -14.84 -6.04 -35.00
N ASN A 8 -14.01 -5.00 -35.14
CA ASN A 8 -12.93 -4.71 -34.20
C ASN A 8 -13.50 -4.31 -32.83
N ILE A 9 -14.60 -3.53 -32.83
CA ILE A 9 -15.30 -3.13 -31.60
C ILE A 9 -15.92 -4.35 -30.92
N LEU A 10 -16.62 -5.20 -31.68
CA LEU A 10 -17.20 -6.45 -31.17
C LEU A 10 -16.12 -7.31 -30.52
N LEU A 11 -15.01 -7.55 -31.23
CA LEU A 11 -13.93 -8.38 -30.73
C LEU A 11 -13.28 -7.76 -29.49
N PHE A 12 -13.09 -6.45 -29.47
CA PHE A 12 -12.56 -5.73 -28.31
C PHE A 12 -13.46 -5.88 -27.08
N LEU A 13 -14.78 -5.76 -27.25
CA LEU A 13 -15.74 -5.96 -26.16
C LEU A 13 -15.70 -7.41 -25.63
N VAL A 14 -15.58 -8.40 -26.52
CA VAL A 14 -15.42 -9.81 -26.13
C VAL A 14 -14.10 -10.05 -25.40
N GLN A 15 -12.99 -9.49 -25.88
CA GLN A 15 -11.68 -9.58 -25.21
C GLN A 15 -11.74 -9.00 -23.79
N VAL A 16 -12.27 -7.79 -23.64
CA VAL A 16 -12.43 -7.13 -22.34
C VAL A 16 -13.33 -7.94 -21.42
N PHE A 17 -14.46 -8.45 -21.94
CA PHE A 17 -15.36 -9.31 -21.17
C PHE A 17 -14.66 -10.56 -20.66
N VAL A 18 -14.00 -11.32 -21.54
CA VAL A 18 -13.32 -12.58 -21.17
C VAL A 18 -12.21 -12.33 -20.16
N ILE A 19 -11.36 -11.33 -20.42
CA ILE A 19 -10.25 -10.98 -19.53
C ILE A 19 -10.78 -10.57 -18.15
N LEU A 20 -11.73 -9.63 -18.09
CA LEU A 20 -12.26 -9.15 -16.80
C LEU A 20 -13.01 -10.24 -16.04
N ALA A 21 -13.87 -11.01 -16.72
CA ALA A 21 -14.66 -12.06 -16.08
C ALA A 21 -13.76 -13.12 -15.45
N LEU A 22 -12.75 -13.58 -16.18
CA LEU A 22 -11.81 -14.59 -15.68
C LEU A 22 -10.89 -14.02 -14.60
N ALA A 23 -10.31 -12.83 -14.80
CA ALA A 23 -9.40 -12.21 -13.84
C ALA A 23 -10.09 -11.89 -12.52
N ARG A 24 -11.32 -11.36 -12.56
CA ARG A 24 -12.12 -11.08 -11.35
C ARG A 24 -12.62 -12.35 -10.70
N GLY A 25 -13.11 -13.32 -11.48
CA GLY A 25 -13.58 -14.60 -10.98
C GLY A 25 -12.47 -15.36 -10.23
N LEU A 26 -11.30 -15.51 -10.88
CA LEU A 26 -10.16 -16.18 -10.27
C LEU A 26 -9.55 -15.36 -9.11
N GLY A 27 -9.54 -14.03 -9.24
CA GLY A 27 -9.11 -13.12 -8.18
C GLY A 27 -9.93 -13.26 -6.91
N GLU A 28 -11.25 -13.48 -7.02
CA GLU A 28 -12.13 -13.73 -5.87
C GLU A 28 -11.84 -15.08 -5.21
N VAL A 29 -11.59 -16.12 -6.01
CA VAL A 29 -11.14 -17.43 -5.51
C VAL A 29 -9.81 -17.31 -4.76
N PHE A 30 -8.85 -16.56 -5.31
CA PHE A 30 -7.57 -16.31 -4.66
C PHE A 30 -7.72 -15.51 -3.37
N ARG A 31 -8.64 -14.53 -3.35
CA ARG A 31 -8.98 -13.78 -2.14
C ARG A 31 -9.52 -14.69 -1.04
N TYR A 32 -10.34 -15.68 -1.39
CA TYR A 32 -10.82 -16.69 -0.45
C TYR A 32 -9.65 -17.49 0.18
N PHE A 33 -8.61 -17.81 -0.61
CA PHE A 33 -7.38 -18.44 -0.12
C PHE A 33 -6.35 -17.47 0.50
N ARG A 34 -6.73 -16.21 0.76
CA ARG A 34 -5.86 -15.15 1.30
C ARG A 34 -4.62 -14.86 0.44
N GLN A 35 -4.76 -15.01 -0.89
CA GLN A 35 -3.73 -14.68 -1.87
C GLN A 35 -3.97 -13.29 -2.46
N VAL A 36 -2.91 -12.72 -3.05
CA VAL A 36 -2.97 -11.39 -3.71
C VAL A 36 -3.64 -11.53 -5.09
N PRO A 37 -4.63 -10.69 -5.45
CA PRO A 37 -5.41 -10.84 -6.69
C PRO A 37 -4.55 -10.66 -7.94
N LEU A 38 -3.51 -9.82 -7.85
CA LEU A 38 -2.47 -9.63 -8.87
C LEU A 38 -1.96 -10.96 -9.44
N THR A 39 -1.78 -11.98 -8.60
CA THR A 39 -1.32 -13.30 -9.04
C THR A 39 -2.33 -13.97 -9.97
N ALA A 40 -3.62 -13.86 -9.65
CA ALA A 40 -4.68 -14.40 -10.47
C ALA A 40 -4.81 -13.64 -11.80
N GLU A 41 -4.64 -12.32 -11.79
CA GLU A 41 -4.73 -11.48 -12.99
C GLU A 41 -3.63 -11.83 -14.01
N LEU A 42 -2.38 -11.99 -13.54
CA LEU A 42 -1.27 -12.46 -14.37
C LEU A 42 -1.49 -13.90 -14.87
N LEU A 43 -1.98 -14.79 -14.00
CA LEU A 43 -2.25 -16.19 -14.35
C LEU A 43 -3.34 -16.31 -15.42
N VAL A 44 -4.39 -15.49 -15.36
CA VAL A 44 -5.43 -15.44 -16.40
C VAL A 44 -4.84 -14.99 -17.73
N GLY A 45 -4.00 -13.96 -17.73
CA GLY A 45 -3.26 -13.55 -18.92
C GLY A 45 -2.43 -14.69 -19.51
N PHE A 46 -1.66 -15.37 -18.67
CA PHE A 46 -0.87 -16.55 -19.07
C PHE A 46 -1.72 -17.67 -19.66
N MET A 47 -2.85 -17.98 -19.04
CA MET A 47 -3.79 -19.01 -19.50
C MET A 47 -4.44 -18.65 -20.84
N LEU A 48 -4.79 -17.38 -21.05
CA LEU A 48 -5.33 -16.88 -22.32
C LEU A 48 -4.25 -16.64 -23.39
N GLY A 49 -2.99 -16.62 -22.98
CA GLY A 49 -1.84 -16.35 -23.82
C GLY A 49 -1.48 -17.51 -24.76
N PRO A 50 -0.46 -17.31 -25.61
CA PRO A 50 -0.04 -18.28 -26.62
C PRO A 50 0.47 -19.59 -25.99
N ALA A 51 1.07 -19.52 -24.80
CA ALA A 51 1.65 -20.68 -24.11
C ALA A 51 0.62 -21.74 -23.69
N VAL A 52 -0.63 -21.33 -23.43
CA VAL A 52 -1.69 -22.23 -22.96
C VAL A 52 -2.83 -22.27 -23.98
N LEU A 53 -3.61 -21.19 -24.11
CA LEU A 53 -4.73 -21.18 -25.06
C LEU A 53 -4.25 -21.29 -26.51
N GLY A 54 -3.18 -20.61 -26.89
CA GLY A 54 -2.60 -20.72 -28.23
C GLY A 54 -2.07 -22.12 -28.56
N TYR A 55 -1.63 -22.88 -27.54
CA TYR A 55 -1.18 -24.25 -27.71
C TYR A 55 -2.32 -25.26 -27.76
N PHE A 56 -3.26 -25.19 -26.81
CA PHE A 56 -4.37 -26.16 -26.69
C PHE A 56 -5.54 -25.89 -27.65
N ALA A 57 -5.79 -24.63 -28.00
CA ALA A 57 -6.88 -24.21 -28.88
C ALA A 57 -6.46 -23.03 -29.79
N PRO A 58 -5.54 -23.27 -30.76
CA PRO A 58 -4.95 -22.22 -31.60
C PRO A 58 -6.00 -21.43 -32.41
N GLU A 59 -7.04 -22.09 -32.93
CA GLU A 59 -8.12 -21.42 -33.67
C GLU A 59 -8.90 -20.45 -32.77
N LEU A 60 -9.23 -20.87 -31.53
CA LEU A 60 -9.91 -20.01 -30.57
C LEU A 60 -9.03 -18.83 -30.17
N TYR A 61 -7.73 -19.07 -29.97
CA TYR A 61 -6.76 -18.01 -29.68
C TYR A 61 -6.66 -17.01 -30.82
N GLN A 62 -6.51 -17.44 -32.08
CA GLN A 62 -6.40 -16.53 -33.22
C GLN A 62 -7.69 -15.76 -33.49
N ASN A 63 -8.86 -16.36 -33.22
CA ASN A 63 -10.15 -15.68 -33.33
C ASN A 63 -10.34 -14.65 -32.21
N LEU A 64 -9.91 -14.95 -30.99
CA LEU A 64 -10.09 -14.07 -29.83
C LEU A 64 -9.00 -12.99 -29.72
N PHE A 65 -7.75 -13.32 -30.08
CA PHE A 65 -6.57 -12.47 -30.01
C PHE A 65 -5.80 -12.52 -31.34
N PRO A 66 -6.37 -11.97 -32.43
CA PRO A 66 -5.73 -11.98 -33.74
C PRO A 66 -4.43 -11.16 -33.72
N ALA A 67 -3.51 -11.53 -34.59
CA ALA A 67 -2.27 -10.79 -34.84
C ALA A 67 -2.50 -9.49 -35.66
N ASP A 68 -3.67 -8.87 -35.53
CA ASP A 68 -3.98 -7.57 -36.12
C ASP A 68 -3.44 -6.44 -35.22
N PRO A 69 -2.51 -5.60 -35.71
CA PRO A 69 -1.98 -4.49 -34.92
C PRO A 69 -3.04 -3.53 -34.41
N LYS A 70 -4.16 -3.31 -35.14
CA LYS A 70 -5.21 -2.41 -34.67
C LYS A 70 -5.88 -2.96 -33.43
N GLN A 71 -6.25 -4.25 -33.46
CA GLN A 71 -6.87 -4.93 -32.33
C GLN A 71 -5.94 -4.97 -31.10
N GLN A 72 -4.66 -5.32 -31.30
CA GLN A 72 -3.67 -5.35 -30.23
C GLN A 72 -3.47 -3.96 -29.60
N ASN A 73 -3.37 -2.91 -30.42
CA ASN A 73 -3.21 -1.54 -29.95
C ASN A 73 -4.43 -1.04 -29.15
N MET A 74 -5.65 -1.45 -29.50
CA MET A 74 -6.86 -1.09 -28.74
C MET A 74 -6.77 -1.65 -27.30
N LEU A 75 -6.47 -2.94 -27.15
CA LEU A 75 -6.33 -3.58 -25.85
C LEU A 75 -5.14 -2.99 -25.06
N GLU A 76 -4.01 -2.78 -25.74
CA GLU A 76 -2.81 -2.21 -25.14
C GLU A 76 -3.03 -0.76 -24.65
N THR A 77 -3.79 0.05 -25.39
CA THR A 77 -4.10 1.43 -24.96
C THR A 77 -4.89 1.43 -23.65
N VAL A 78 -5.85 0.51 -23.50
CA VAL A 78 -6.62 0.38 -22.25
C VAL A 78 -5.75 -0.18 -21.12
N ALA A 79 -4.87 -1.14 -21.40
CA ALA A 79 -3.88 -1.61 -20.44
C ALA A 79 -2.95 -0.48 -19.97
N TRP A 80 -2.50 0.39 -20.87
CA TRP A 80 -1.69 1.57 -20.55
C TRP A 80 -2.44 2.59 -19.70
N LEU A 81 -3.71 2.86 -20.01
CA LEU A 81 -4.55 3.68 -19.14
C LEU A 81 -4.67 3.05 -17.75
N GLY A 82 -4.76 1.72 -17.68
CA GLY A 82 -4.89 1.03 -16.42
C GLY A 82 -3.64 1.11 -15.54
N VAL A 83 -2.45 0.99 -16.11
CA VAL A 83 -1.22 1.21 -15.35
C VAL A 83 -1.07 2.68 -14.93
N LEU A 84 -1.38 3.65 -15.78
CA LEU A 84 -1.34 5.07 -15.42
C LEU A 84 -2.25 5.37 -14.21
N LEU A 85 -3.49 4.87 -14.23
CA LEU A 85 -4.43 5.04 -13.12
C LEU A 85 -4.02 4.25 -11.87
N LEU A 86 -3.37 3.10 -12.02
CA LEU A 86 -2.77 2.36 -10.90
C LEU A 86 -1.65 3.17 -10.23
N LEU A 87 -0.80 3.85 -10.99
CA LEU A 87 0.24 4.72 -10.43
C LEU A 87 -0.35 5.93 -9.73
N LEU A 88 -1.40 6.52 -10.30
CA LEU A 88 -2.15 7.59 -9.66
C LEU A 88 -2.78 7.13 -8.34
N GLN A 89 -3.40 5.93 -8.33
CA GLN A 89 -3.92 5.30 -7.12
C GLN A 89 -2.82 5.09 -6.09
N THR A 90 -1.68 4.53 -6.50
CA THR A 90 -0.55 4.26 -5.61
C THR A 90 -0.05 5.56 -4.97
N GLY A 91 0.04 6.64 -5.74
CA GLY A 91 0.37 7.96 -5.21
C GLY A 91 -0.65 8.49 -4.20
N LEU A 92 -1.96 8.26 -4.41
CA LEU A 92 -3.01 8.65 -3.46
C LEU A 92 -2.91 7.90 -2.12
N GLU A 93 -2.32 6.71 -2.10
CA GLU A 93 -2.12 5.91 -0.89
C GLU A 93 -0.93 6.40 -0.04
N ILE A 94 -0.04 7.21 -0.62
CA ILE A 94 1.14 7.70 0.08
C ILE A 94 0.79 8.85 1.02
N ASP A 95 1.03 8.62 2.30
CA ASP A 95 0.87 9.62 3.35
C ASP A 95 2.24 10.15 3.81
N PHE A 96 2.58 11.36 3.35
CA PHE A 96 3.82 12.04 3.75
C PHE A 96 3.74 12.69 5.12
N ILE A 97 2.55 13.09 5.56
CA ILE A 97 2.36 13.73 6.87
C ILE A 97 2.67 12.68 7.94
N ALA A 98 2.17 11.47 7.74
CA ALA A 98 2.48 10.29 8.51
C ALA A 98 3.98 9.96 8.57
N ALA A 99 4.65 9.94 7.42
CA ALA A 99 6.09 9.71 7.34
C ALA A 99 6.89 10.75 8.15
N TRP A 100 6.40 11.99 8.21
CA TRP A 100 6.99 13.07 8.98
C TRP A 100 6.62 13.07 10.48
N SER A 101 5.78 12.16 10.97
CA SER A 101 5.54 12.01 12.43
C SER A 101 6.57 11.09 13.09
N TYR A 102 7.07 10.07 12.38
CA TYR A 102 8.14 9.16 12.84
C TYR A 102 9.53 9.50 12.23
N ARG A 103 9.60 10.63 11.49
CA ARG A 103 10.72 11.37 10.87
C ARG A 103 11.97 10.56 10.53
N ALA A 104 12.78 10.25 11.54
CA ALA A 104 14.10 9.69 11.31
C ALA A 104 14.06 8.17 11.06
N ASP A 105 13.17 7.44 11.71
CA ASP A 105 13.25 5.98 11.73
C ASP A 105 12.68 5.36 10.45
N ALA A 106 11.56 5.88 9.95
CA ALA A 106 10.99 5.46 8.65
C ALA A 106 11.98 5.70 7.50
N VAL A 107 12.62 6.88 7.47
CA VAL A 107 13.59 7.25 6.43
C VAL A 107 14.84 6.37 6.52
N LYS A 108 15.38 6.09 7.71
CA LYS A 108 16.52 5.18 7.85
C LYS A 108 16.19 3.77 7.34
N ILE A 109 15.01 3.25 7.70
CA ILE A 109 14.55 1.93 7.25
C ILE A 109 14.39 1.92 5.74
N ALA A 110 13.76 2.94 5.15
CA ALA A 110 13.58 3.05 3.71
C ALA A 110 14.93 3.14 2.98
N VAL A 111 15.81 4.08 3.36
CA VAL A 111 17.10 4.29 2.71
C VAL A 111 17.97 3.04 2.77
N MET A 112 18.08 2.38 3.94
CA MET A 112 18.85 1.12 4.05
C MET A 112 18.15 -0.03 3.34
N GLY A 113 16.81 -0.07 3.41
CA GLY A 113 15.93 -1.00 2.73
C GLY A 113 15.96 -0.88 1.21
N THR A 114 16.39 0.25 0.65
CA THR A 114 16.63 0.42 -0.80
C THR A 114 18.11 0.23 -1.15
N ALA A 115 19.03 0.90 -0.44
CA ALA A 115 20.44 0.97 -0.81
C ALA A 115 21.15 -0.39 -0.68
N ILE A 116 20.90 -1.16 0.38
CA ILE A 116 21.57 -2.45 0.59
C ILE A 116 21.15 -3.48 -0.48
N PRO A 117 19.84 -3.71 -0.75
CA PRO A 117 19.46 -4.61 -1.84
C PRO A 117 19.98 -4.11 -3.19
N MET A 118 19.98 -2.80 -3.45
CA MET A 118 20.55 -2.26 -4.68
C MET A 118 22.02 -2.62 -4.84
N VAL A 119 22.86 -2.43 -3.81
CA VAL A 119 24.28 -2.78 -3.89
C VAL A 119 24.49 -4.28 -4.12
N ILE A 120 23.75 -5.12 -3.39
CA ILE A 120 23.83 -6.57 -3.54
C ILE A 120 23.39 -6.99 -4.95
N ALA A 121 22.24 -6.51 -5.41
CA ALA A 121 21.70 -6.81 -6.73
C ALA A 121 22.59 -6.27 -7.85
N PHE A 122 23.18 -5.08 -7.70
CA PHE A 122 24.13 -4.51 -8.66
C PHE A 122 25.35 -5.41 -8.81
N ALA A 123 25.96 -5.80 -7.69
CA ALA A 123 27.14 -6.67 -7.70
C ALA A 123 26.85 -8.01 -8.39
N VAL A 124 25.70 -8.64 -8.07
CA VAL A 124 25.33 -9.90 -8.71
C VAL A 124 24.98 -9.72 -10.19
N ALA A 125 24.23 -8.66 -10.55
CA ALA A 125 23.87 -8.39 -11.93
C ALA A 125 25.08 -8.11 -12.81
N MET A 126 26.11 -7.45 -12.28
CA MET A 126 27.40 -7.26 -12.96
C MET A 126 28.15 -8.57 -13.22
N MET A 127 27.84 -9.65 -12.49
CA MET A 127 28.43 -10.98 -12.65
C MET A 127 27.56 -11.94 -13.47
N LEU A 128 26.37 -11.51 -13.93
CA LEU A 128 25.51 -12.39 -14.72
C LEU A 128 26.12 -12.71 -16.10
N PRO A 129 25.88 -13.90 -16.66
CA PRO A 129 26.34 -14.29 -17.98
C PRO A 129 25.85 -13.37 -19.12
N ASP A 130 26.67 -13.17 -20.15
CA ASP A 130 26.36 -12.28 -21.30
C ASP A 130 25.10 -12.69 -22.07
N TRP A 131 24.77 -13.98 -22.13
CA TRP A 131 23.59 -14.46 -22.86
C TRP A 131 22.26 -13.99 -22.28
N LEU A 132 22.23 -13.50 -21.04
CA LEU A 132 21.04 -12.91 -20.42
C LEU A 132 20.85 -11.43 -20.76
N LEU A 133 21.92 -10.77 -21.21
CA LEU A 133 21.90 -9.36 -21.59
C LEU A 133 21.47 -9.25 -23.06
N ILE A 134 20.57 -8.30 -23.35
CA ILE A 134 20.25 -7.95 -24.74
C ILE A 134 21.46 -7.31 -25.41
N ASN A 135 22.15 -6.41 -24.68
CA ASN A 135 23.32 -5.69 -25.15
C ASN A 135 24.43 -5.78 -24.08
N PRO A 136 25.50 -6.56 -24.30
CA PRO A 136 26.62 -6.67 -23.36
C PRO A 136 27.27 -5.32 -23.04
N ASP A 137 27.31 -4.39 -24.01
CA ASP A 137 27.86 -3.04 -23.83
C ASP A 137 27.06 -2.18 -22.82
N LYS A 138 25.79 -2.54 -22.57
CA LYS A 138 24.90 -1.83 -21.62
C LYS A 138 24.80 -2.55 -20.27
N ARG A 139 25.79 -3.38 -19.91
CA ARG A 139 25.80 -4.14 -18.64
C ARG A 139 25.58 -3.27 -17.39
N ILE A 140 26.14 -2.05 -17.36
CA ILE A 140 25.93 -1.12 -16.25
C ILE A 140 24.46 -0.69 -16.16
N ALA A 141 23.84 -0.36 -17.30
CA ALA A 141 22.42 -0.03 -17.35
C ALA A 141 21.58 -1.19 -16.83
N PHE A 142 21.79 -2.39 -17.38
CA PHE A 142 21.15 -3.62 -16.94
C PHE A 142 21.29 -3.82 -15.43
N ALA A 143 22.51 -3.70 -14.89
CA ALA A 143 22.76 -3.89 -13.46
C ALA A 143 22.04 -2.84 -12.61
N LEU A 144 22.02 -1.56 -13.00
CA LEU A 144 21.26 -0.51 -12.31
C LEU A 144 19.75 -0.79 -12.35
N PHE A 145 19.21 -1.28 -13.46
CA PHE A 145 17.81 -1.68 -13.57
C PHE A 145 17.45 -2.86 -12.67
N ILE A 146 18.25 -3.93 -12.68
CA ILE A 146 18.05 -5.07 -11.77
C ILE A 146 18.13 -4.62 -10.32
N SER A 147 19.04 -3.70 -10.00
CA SER A 147 19.21 -3.15 -8.66
C SER A 147 17.97 -2.45 -8.14
N ILE A 148 17.38 -1.57 -8.96
CA ILE A 148 16.19 -0.83 -8.55
C ILE A 148 14.95 -1.72 -8.49
N VAL A 149 14.77 -2.62 -9.47
CA VAL A 149 13.68 -3.60 -9.49
C VAL A 149 13.67 -4.44 -8.21
N LEU A 150 14.82 -5.02 -7.84
CA LEU A 150 14.93 -5.88 -6.66
C LEU A 150 14.97 -5.11 -5.33
N ALA A 151 14.97 -3.77 -5.35
CA ALA A 151 14.93 -2.94 -4.13
C ALA A 151 13.52 -2.39 -3.82
N ILE A 152 12.66 -2.23 -4.84
CA ILE A 152 11.30 -1.71 -4.64
C ILE A 152 10.43 -2.74 -3.92
N SER A 153 9.64 -2.29 -2.95
CA SER A 153 8.79 -3.14 -2.11
C SER A 153 7.33 -2.77 -2.31
N ALA A 154 6.41 -3.73 -2.24
CA ALA A 154 5.02 -3.49 -2.55
C ALA A 154 4.19 -3.07 -1.32
N VAL A 155 3.86 -1.77 -1.26
CA VAL A 155 2.95 -1.20 -0.24
C VAL A 155 1.62 -1.97 -0.16
N PRO A 156 0.89 -2.29 -1.25
CA PRO A 156 -0.43 -2.92 -1.14
C PRO A 156 -0.40 -4.34 -0.57
N VAL A 157 0.68 -5.08 -0.84
CA VAL A 157 0.86 -6.46 -0.37
C VAL A 157 1.17 -6.47 1.13
N ALA A 158 2.09 -5.59 1.56
CA ALA A 158 2.40 -5.41 2.97
C ALA A 158 1.19 -4.87 3.75
N ALA A 159 0.46 -3.89 3.20
CA ALA A 159 -0.75 -3.33 3.79
C ALA A 159 -1.80 -4.42 4.05
N ARG A 160 -2.03 -5.30 3.06
CA ARG A 160 -2.94 -6.44 3.22
C ARG A 160 -2.45 -7.41 4.29
N ALA A 161 -1.18 -7.79 4.27
CA ALA A 161 -0.63 -8.69 5.29
C ALA A 161 -0.77 -8.10 6.71
N LEU A 162 -0.56 -6.79 6.87
CA LEU A 162 -0.79 -6.08 8.12
C LEU A 162 -2.27 -6.00 8.48
N HIS A 163 -3.16 -5.76 7.51
CA HIS A 163 -4.60 -5.70 7.70
C HIS A 163 -5.16 -7.05 8.19
N ASP A 164 -4.77 -8.15 7.54
CA ASP A 164 -5.16 -9.52 7.90
C ASP A 164 -4.71 -9.89 9.32
N LEU A 165 -3.62 -9.28 9.79
CA LEU A 165 -3.08 -9.42 11.14
C LEU A 165 -3.54 -8.32 12.11
N ARG A 166 -4.42 -7.41 11.67
CA ARG A 166 -4.96 -6.27 12.43
C ARG A 166 -3.90 -5.32 12.98
N LEU A 167 -2.79 -5.18 12.24
CA LEU A 167 -1.64 -4.35 12.57
C LEU A 167 -1.66 -2.98 11.87
N ILE A 168 -2.45 -2.81 10.81
CA ILE A 168 -2.35 -1.65 9.91
C ILE A 168 -2.58 -0.30 10.62
N LYS A 169 -3.46 -0.26 11.63
CA LYS A 169 -3.75 0.94 12.43
C LYS A 169 -2.85 1.10 13.66
N THR A 170 -1.86 0.22 13.87
CA THR A 170 -0.93 0.30 15.01
C THR A 170 0.29 1.16 14.66
N ASP A 171 1.04 1.63 15.66
CA ASP A 171 2.33 2.33 15.45
C ASP A 171 3.34 1.52 14.63
N LEU A 172 3.38 0.20 14.83
CA LEU A 172 4.22 -0.70 14.03
C LEU A 172 3.78 -0.71 12.57
N GLY A 173 2.48 -0.88 12.33
CA GLY A 173 1.90 -0.84 10.99
C GLY A 173 2.15 0.51 10.32
N PHE A 174 1.96 1.60 11.04
CA PHE A 174 2.20 2.95 10.55
C PHE A 174 3.66 3.20 10.17
N LEU A 175 4.62 2.75 10.99
CA LEU A 175 6.04 2.84 10.69
C LEU A 175 6.42 2.02 9.45
N ILE A 176 5.89 0.80 9.33
CA ILE A 176 6.11 -0.06 8.16
C ILE A 176 5.56 0.61 6.90
N MET A 177 4.30 1.06 6.94
CA MET A 177 3.65 1.73 5.82
C MET A 177 4.38 3.01 5.42
N SER A 178 4.86 3.79 6.40
CA SER A 178 5.65 4.99 6.16
C SER A 178 7.00 4.67 5.51
N ALA A 179 7.72 3.65 6.00
CA ALA A 179 8.99 3.24 5.40
C ALA A 179 8.81 2.75 3.96
N LEU A 180 7.77 1.95 3.70
CA LEU A 180 7.42 1.48 2.35
C LEU A 180 7.02 2.63 1.42
N SER A 181 6.25 3.59 1.92
CA SER A 181 5.87 4.79 1.18
C SER A 181 7.08 5.64 0.76
N VAL A 182 8.03 5.82 1.67
CA VAL A 182 9.29 6.52 1.37
C VAL A 182 10.16 5.69 0.41
N ASN A 183 10.20 4.37 0.58
CA ASN A 183 10.90 3.47 -0.34
C ASN A 183 10.36 3.58 -1.76
N ASP A 184 9.04 3.64 -1.95
CA ASP A 184 8.43 3.80 -3.27
C ASP A 184 8.79 5.14 -3.92
N LEU A 185 8.78 6.22 -3.16
CA LEU A 185 9.21 7.53 -3.66
C LEU A 185 10.69 7.52 -4.11
N ILE A 186 11.59 6.98 -3.27
CA ILE A 186 13.01 6.83 -3.60
C ILE A 186 13.14 5.94 -4.85
N GLY A 187 12.40 4.84 -4.88
CA GLY A 187 12.35 3.89 -5.98
C GLY A 187 12.07 4.55 -7.33
N TRP A 188 11.01 5.35 -7.39
CA TRP A 188 10.63 6.08 -8.60
C TRP A 188 11.60 7.17 -9.00
N LEU A 189 12.15 7.90 -8.04
CA LEU A 189 13.13 8.94 -8.31
C LEU A 189 14.41 8.34 -8.90
N VAL A 190 14.90 7.25 -8.30
CA VAL A 190 16.08 6.52 -8.79
C VAL A 190 15.79 5.88 -10.15
N PHE A 191 14.64 5.21 -10.33
CA PHE A 191 14.24 4.63 -11.62
C PHE A 191 14.17 5.69 -12.72
N THR A 192 13.54 6.83 -12.45
CA THR A 192 13.42 7.95 -13.38
C THR A 192 14.80 8.50 -13.77
N MET A 193 15.69 8.64 -12.79
CA MET A 193 17.07 9.08 -13.02
C MET A 193 17.81 8.09 -13.91
N ILE A 194 17.75 6.79 -13.62
CA ILE A 194 18.34 5.74 -14.45
C ILE A 194 17.78 5.80 -15.87
N MET A 195 16.47 5.90 -16.03
CA MET A 195 15.83 6.00 -17.35
C MET A 195 16.28 7.23 -18.14
N ALA A 196 16.40 8.39 -17.50
CA ALA A 196 16.87 9.61 -18.14
C ALA A 196 18.27 9.41 -18.76
N PHE A 197 19.20 8.85 -17.99
CA PHE A 197 20.57 8.57 -18.43
C PHE A 197 20.67 7.59 -19.61
N PHE A 198 19.73 6.65 -19.74
CA PHE A 198 19.80 5.60 -20.77
C PHE A 198 18.84 5.80 -21.96
N SER A 199 18.00 6.83 -21.95
CA SER A 199 17.05 7.10 -23.03
C SER A 199 17.71 7.65 -24.31
N GLN A 200 18.93 8.21 -24.21
CA GLN A 200 19.60 8.86 -25.34
C GLN A 200 20.76 8.05 -25.91
N ALA A 201 20.96 8.15 -27.23
CA ALA A 201 22.03 7.45 -27.95
C ALA A 201 23.43 8.04 -27.71
N ARG A 202 23.53 9.22 -27.10
CA ARG A 202 24.79 9.87 -26.70
C ARG A 202 24.66 10.39 -25.27
N VAL A 203 25.69 10.16 -24.46
CA VAL A 203 25.78 10.73 -23.11
C VAL A 203 26.13 12.20 -23.25
N ASP A 204 25.13 13.08 -23.08
CA ASP A 204 25.34 14.51 -22.89
C ASP A 204 25.11 14.83 -21.41
N VAL A 205 26.22 14.88 -20.67
CA VAL A 205 26.20 15.10 -19.22
C VAL A 205 25.46 16.40 -18.85
N MET A 206 25.52 17.43 -19.70
CA MET A 206 24.80 18.69 -19.44
C MET A 206 23.30 18.50 -19.60
N HIS A 207 22.88 17.77 -20.64
CA HIS A 207 21.48 17.45 -20.86
C HIS A 207 20.93 16.56 -19.74
N ASP A 208 21.65 15.51 -19.36
CA ASP A 208 21.24 14.58 -18.30
C ASP A 208 21.13 15.28 -16.93
N LEU A 209 22.08 16.15 -16.60
CA LEU A 209 22.01 17.00 -15.41
C LEU A 209 20.83 17.99 -15.47
N ALA A 210 20.55 18.56 -16.63
CA ALA A 210 19.41 19.46 -16.82
C ALA A 210 18.08 18.71 -16.64
N VAL A 211 17.93 17.52 -17.22
CA VAL A 211 16.76 16.66 -17.02
C VAL A 211 16.60 16.31 -15.54
N MET A 212 17.67 15.90 -14.86
CA MET A 212 17.64 15.61 -13.42
C MET A 212 17.21 16.84 -12.59
N GLY A 213 17.76 18.02 -12.90
CA GLY A 213 17.35 19.27 -12.27
C GLY A 213 15.87 19.58 -12.50
N MET A 214 15.36 19.36 -13.72
CA MET A 214 13.94 19.53 -14.05
C MET A 214 13.05 18.53 -13.32
N VAL A 215 13.47 17.26 -13.16
CA VAL A 215 12.72 16.24 -12.40
C VAL A 215 12.58 16.67 -10.94
N ILE A 216 13.69 17.07 -10.32
CA ILE A 216 13.72 17.50 -8.92
C ILE A 216 12.87 18.76 -8.75
N LEU A 217 13.04 19.76 -9.62
CA LEU A 217 12.26 20.99 -9.60
C LEU A 217 10.75 20.71 -9.77
N PHE A 218 10.38 19.90 -10.76
CA PHE A 218 8.99 19.49 -10.99
C PHE A 218 8.40 18.80 -9.75
N THR A 219 9.16 17.91 -9.12
CA THR A 219 8.76 17.20 -7.91
C THR A 219 8.54 18.18 -6.76
N ILE A 220 9.48 19.11 -6.52
CA ILE A 220 9.35 20.15 -5.49
C ILE A 220 8.11 21.02 -5.74
N ILE A 221 7.89 21.47 -6.97
CA ILE A 221 6.73 22.30 -7.34
C ILE A 221 5.43 21.54 -7.08
N CYS A 222 5.33 20.27 -7.49
CA CYS A 222 4.13 19.46 -7.29
C CYS A 222 3.85 19.23 -5.80
N LEU A 223 4.88 18.92 -5.00
CA LEU A 223 4.73 18.65 -3.57
C LEU A 223 4.49 19.91 -2.72
N THR A 224 4.81 21.10 -3.24
CA THR A 224 4.59 22.39 -2.55
C THR A 224 3.37 23.12 -3.09
N VAL A 225 3.51 23.77 -4.25
CA VAL A 225 2.46 24.56 -4.90
C VAL A 225 1.31 23.67 -5.35
N GLY A 226 1.63 22.53 -5.98
CA GLY A 226 0.62 21.60 -6.47
C GLY A 226 -0.25 21.02 -5.35
N ARG A 227 0.36 20.69 -4.21
CA ARG A 227 -0.36 20.24 -3.00
C ARG A 227 -1.30 21.32 -2.48
N TRP A 228 -0.84 22.58 -2.41
CA TRP A 228 -1.68 23.69 -2.00
C TRP A 228 -2.85 23.90 -2.97
N SER A 229 -2.58 23.91 -4.27
CA SER A 229 -3.60 24.10 -5.31
C SER A 229 -4.63 22.98 -5.32
N SER A 230 -4.20 21.71 -5.27
CA SER A 230 -5.11 20.57 -5.22
C SER A 230 -6.00 20.61 -3.98
N SER A 231 -5.45 20.92 -2.81
CA SER A 231 -6.25 21.03 -1.59
C SER A 231 -7.23 22.19 -1.62
N HIS A 232 -6.85 23.32 -2.23
CA HIS A 232 -7.74 24.46 -2.41
C HIS A 232 -8.90 24.12 -3.35
N LEU A 233 -8.60 23.50 -4.50
CA LEU A 233 -9.60 23.10 -5.50
C LEU A 233 -10.57 22.06 -4.94
N ILE A 234 -10.09 21.03 -4.25
CA ILE A 234 -10.96 20.03 -3.59
C ILE A 234 -11.82 20.68 -2.50
N GLY A 235 -11.24 21.59 -1.71
CA GLY A 235 -11.97 22.37 -0.72
C GLY A 235 -13.09 23.23 -1.35
N GLN A 236 -12.82 23.84 -2.50
CA GLN A 236 -13.84 24.59 -3.26
C GLN A 236 -14.95 23.67 -3.78
N ILE A 237 -14.60 22.49 -4.33
CA ILE A 237 -15.59 21.50 -4.81
C ILE A 237 -16.59 21.16 -3.69
N ARG A 238 -16.09 20.92 -2.47
CA ARG A 238 -16.96 20.67 -1.30
C ARG A 238 -17.75 21.91 -0.88
N LYS A 239 -17.13 23.10 -0.88
CA LYS A 239 -17.79 24.36 -0.50
C LYS A 239 -18.95 24.72 -1.42
N TYR A 240 -18.79 24.50 -2.73
CA TYR A 240 -19.84 24.73 -3.73
C TYR A 240 -20.83 23.56 -3.86
N ASN A 241 -20.72 22.55 -2.98
CA ASN A 241 -21.59 21.39 -2.91
C ASN A 241 -21.75 20.68 -4.26
N LEU A 242 -20.65 20.57 -5.02
CA LEU A 242 -20.62 19.85 -6.28
C LEU A 242 -20.84 18.33 -6.07
N PRO A 243 -21.25 17.58 -7.11
CA PRO A 243 -21.48 16.14 -7.01
C PRO A 243 -20.22 15.34 -6.59
N GLU A 244 -20.19 14.90 -5.33
CA GLU A 244 -19.18 14.01 -4.78
C GLU A 244 -19.64 12.53 -4.83
N PRO A 245 -18.75 11.57 -5.13
CA PRO A 245 -17.31 11.71 -5.33
C PRO A 245 -16.86 12.13 -6.74
N SER A 246 -17.79 12.23 -7.71
CA SER A 246 -17.47 12.39 -9.14
C SER A 246 -16.57 13.58 -9.49
N SER A 247 -16.80 14.75 -8.87
CA SER A 247 -16.01 15.95 -9.15
C SER A 247 -14.56 15.80 -8.67
N SER A 248 -14.34 15.34 -7.44
CA SER A 248 -13.00 15.05 -6.93
C SER A 248 -12.27 13.98 -7.75
N LEU A 249 -12.96 12.91 -8.14
CA LEU A 249 -12.37 11.86 -9.00
C LEU A 249 -11.93 12.43 -10.36
N THR A 250 -12.76 13.26 -10.97
CA THR A 250 -12.44 13.91 -12.25
C THR A 250 -11.22 14.81 -12.12
N LEU A 251 -11.14 15.61 -11.06
CA LEU A 251 -9.98 16.47 -10.79
C LEU A 251 -8.71 15.63 -10.62
N ILE A 252 -8.75 14.54 -9.86
CA ILE A 252 -7.61 13.64 -9.65
C ILE A 252 -7.10 13.10 -10.99
N CYS A 253 -7.99 12.62 -11.87
CA CYS A 253 -7.63 12.15 -13.20
C CYS A 253 -7.01 13.27 -14.06
N LEU A 254 -7.60 14.47 -14.06
CA LEU A 254 -7.07 15.62 -14.80
C LEU A 254 -5.66 16.01 -14.34
N LEU A 255 -5.39 15.98 -13.03
CA LEU A 255 -4.06 16.20 -12.48
C LEU A 255 -3.08 15.12 -12.96
N GLY A 256 -3.50 13.86 -12.97
CA GLY A 256 -2.71 12.75 -13.52
C GLY A 256 -2.32 12.98 -14.97
N PHE A 257 -3.29 13.27 -15.84
CA PHE A 257 -3.04 13.55 -17.27
C PHE A 257 -2.12 14.75 -17.48
N LEU A 258 -2.33 15.84 -16.72
CA LEU A 258 -1.50 17.05 -16.82
C LEU A 258 -0.04 16.76 -16.40
N CYS A 259 0.15 16.16 -15.22
CA CYS A 259 1.49 15.82 -14.73
C CYS A 259 2.18 14.79 -15.64
N GLY A 260 1.44 13.78 -16.13
CA GLY A 260 1.94 12.82 -17.11
C GLY A 260 2.44 13.50 -18.39
N ALA A 261 1.64 14.39 -18.97
CA ALA A 261 2.03 15.15 -20.16
C ALA A 261 3.26 16.05 -19.92
N ILE A 262 3.35 16.72 -18.76
CA ILE A 262 4.52 17.53 -18.40
C ILE A 262 5.77 16.66 -18.27
N THR A 263 5.70 15.54 -17.55
CA THR A 263 6.85 14.64 -17.38
C THR A 263 7.34 14.05 -18.70
N MET A 264 6.41 13.69 -19.61
CA MET A 264 6.77 13.21 -20.94
C MET A 264 7.46 14.28 -21.78
N LYS A 265 7.06 15.55 -21.64
CA LYS A 265 7.74 16.67 -22.28
C LYS A 265 9.13 16.95 -21.70
N ILE A 266 9.35 16.68 -20.41
CA ILE A 266 10.67 16.77 -19.75
C ILE A 266 11.62 15.66 -20.22
N GLY A 267 11.11 14.59 -20.84
CA GLY A 267 11.90 13.43 -21.28
C GLY A 267 11.85 12.25 -20.31
N ILE A 268 10.85 12.21 -19.42
CA ILE A 268 10.62 11.14 -18.44
C ILE A 268 9.36 10.37 -18.81
N HIS A 269 9.25 9.11 -18.37
CA HIS A 269 8.01 8.36 -18.54
C HIS A 269 6.82 9.00 -17.79
N ALA A 270 5.65 9.04 -18.44
CA ALA A 270 4.41 9.60 -17.86
C ALA A 270 3.96 8.95 -16.54
N LEU A 271 4.42 7.73 -16.24
CA LEU A 271 4.10 6.99 -15.02
C LEU A 271 4.55 7.73 -13.76
N TYR A 272 5.71 8.39 -13.83
CA TYR A 272 6.20 9.25 -12.75
C TYR A 272 5.26 10.44 -12.51
N GLY A 273 4.79 11.08 -13.59
CA GLY A 273 3.84 12.19 -13.50
C GLY A 273 2.52 11.79 -12.85
N PHE A 274 1.95 10.64 -13.23
CA PHE A 274 0.74 10.11 -12.60
C PHE A 274 0.95 9.76 -11.12
N PHE A 275 2.10 9.16 -10.78
CA PHE A 275 2.46 8.87 -9.39
C PHE A 275 2.57 10.14 -8.53
N ILE A 276 3.29 11.16 -9.00
CA ILE A 276 3.42 12.45 -8.29
C ILE A 276 2.07 13.19 -8.19
N ALA A 277 1.24 13.14 -9.23
CA ALA A 277 -0.12 13.70 -9.16
C ALA A 277 -0.98 13.01 -8.09
N GLY A 278 -0.81 11.69 -7.92
CA GLY A 278 -1.48 10.92 -6.88
C GLY A 278 -1.07 11.39 -5.49
N ILE A 279 0.24 11.55 -5.25
CA ILE A 279 0.75 12.09 -3.99
C ILE A 279 0.18 13.48 -3.70
N MET A 280 0.19 14.33 -4.72
CA MET A 280 -0.29 15.71 -4.63
C MET A 280 -1.75 15.78 -4.19
N ALA A 281 -2.63 15.01 -4.83
CA ALA A 281 -4.04 14.94 -4.46
C ALA A 281 -4.27 14.20 -3.14
N GLY A 282 -3.51 13.13 -2.89
CA GLY A 282 -3.61 12.26 -1.72
C GLY A 282 -3.20 12.93 -0.41
N GLN A 283 -2.50 14.05 -0.44
CA GLN A 283 -2.18 14.83 0.76
C GLN A 283 -3.19 15.91 1.10
N SER A 284 -4.26 16.07 0.31
CA SER A 284 -5.32 17.01 0.65
C SER A 284 -6.15 16.48 1.82
N SER A 285 -6.22 17.23 2.91
CA SER A 285 -7.11 16.94 4.04
C SER A 285 -8.60 17.12 3.68
N ALA A 286 -8.89 17.79 2.56
CA ALA A 286 -10.25 17.95 2.05
C ALA A 286 -10.72 16.73 1.25
N LEU A 287 -9.81 15.84 0.83
CA LEU A 287 -10.15 14.61 0.12
C LEU A 287 -10.70 13.58 1.09
N SER A 288 -11.94 13.16 0.91
CA SER A 288 -12.57 12.17 1.78
C SER A 288 -12.01 10.75 1.56
N GLU A 289 -11.97 9.94 2.62
CA GLU A 289 -11.56 8.53 2.52
C GLU A 289 -12.49 7.72 1.60
N ARG A 290 -13.79 8.05 1.61
CA ARG A 290 -14.75 7.49 0.67
C ARG A 290 -14.36 7.73 -0.78
N THR A 291 -13.93 8.95 -1.14
CA THR A 291 -13.48 9.26 -2.50
C THR A 291 -12.25 8.44 -2.89
N ARG A 292 -11.27 8.30 -1.97
CA ARG A 292 -10.08 7.45 -2.20
C ARG A 292 -10.46 6.01 -2.46
N GLN A 293 -11.36 5.45 -1.64
CA GLN A 293 -11.84 4.08 -1.80
C GLN A 293 -12.60 3.87 -3.10
N VAL A 294 -13.48 4.79 -3.49
CA VAL A 294 -14.21 4.70 -4.76
C VAL A 294 -13.22 4.70 -5.94
N PHE A 295 -12.19 5.56 -5.89
CA PHE A 295 -11.14 5.56 -6.91
C PHE A 295 -10.38 4.23 -6.94
N SER A 296 -9.89 3.77 -5.79
CA SER A 296 -9.15 2.52 -5.65
C SER A 296 -9.96 1.30 -6.10
N HIS A 297 -11.23 1.21 -5.72
CA HIS A 297 -12.14 0.15 -6.13
C HIS A 297 -12.41 0.17 -7.63
N MET A 298 -12.62 1.35 -8.23
CA MET A 298 -12.82 1.48 -9.67
C MET A 298 -11.58 1.01 -10.44
N VAL A 299 -10.40 1.49 -10.04
CA VAL A 299 -9.12 1.14 -10.68
C VAL A 299 -8.81 -0.35 -10.50
N GLY A 300 -8.93 -0.87 -9.27
CA GLY A 300 -8.70 -2.27 -8.94
C GLY A 300 -9.74 -3.26 -9.52
N ALA A 301 -10.96 -2.82 -9.82
CA ALA A 301 -11.99 -3.70 -10.37
C ALA A 301 -11.92 -3.86 -11.89
N ILE A 302 -11.45 -2.84 -12.60
CA ILE A 302 -11.51 -2.78 -14.07
C ILE A 302 -10.11 -2.68 -14.67
N PHE A 303 -9.36 -1.66 -14.29
CA PHE A 303 -8.16 -1.24 -14.99
C PHE A 303 -6.93 -2.10 -14.65
N VAL A 304 -6.77 -2.43 -13.37
CA VAL A 304 -5.65 -3.26 -12.88
C VAL A 304 -5.70 -4.68 -13.47
N PRO A 305 -6.85 -5.39 -13.46
CA PRO A 305 -6.94 -6.71 -14.08
C PRO A 305 -6.67 -6.70 -15.59
N LEU A 306 -7.17 -5.70 -16.31
CA LEU A 306 -6.91 -5.56 -17.75
C LEU A 306 -5.42 -5.36 -18.05
N PHE A 307 -4.73 -4.55 -17.25
CA PHE A 307 -3.30 -4.33 -17.41
C PHE A 307 -2.48 -5.61 -17.16
N PHE A 308 -2.65 -6.25 -16.00
CA PHE A 308 -1.84 -7.41 -15.64
C PHE A 308 -2.15 -8.65 -16.48
N ALA A 309 -3.42 -8.88 -16.84
CA ALA A 309 -3.75 -9.95 -17.77
C ALA A 309 -3.17 -9.71 -19.17
N ASN A 310 -3.10 -8.45 -19.64
CA ASN A 310 -2.46 -8.14 -20.92
C ASN A 310 -0.94 -8.39 -20.90
N ILE A 311 -0.26 -8.19 -19.78
CA ILE A 311 1.15 -8.63 -19.61
C ILE A 311 1.23 -10.15 -19.77
N GLY A 312 0.37 -10.88 -19.05
CA GLY A 312 0.32 -12.34 -19.10
C GLY A 312 0.06 -12.90 -20.50
N LEU A 313 -0.76 -12.20 -21.29
CA LEU A 313 -1.11 -12.56 -22.67
C LEU A 313 0.10 -12.46 -23.62
N LYS A 314 0.97 -11.46 -23.43
CA LYS A 314 2.08 -11.16 -24.35
C LYS A 314 3.34 -11.98 -24.08
N ILE A 315 3.59 -12.32 -22.82
CA ILE A 315 4.84 -12.98 -22.43
C ILE A 315 4.65 -14.49 -22.38
N ASN A 316 5.50 -15.23 -23.09
CA ASN A 316 5.52 -16.69 -22.96
C ASN A 316 6.37 -17.10 -21.75
N PHE A 317 5.71 -17.32 -20.61
CA PHE A 317 6.38 -17.70 -19.37
C PHE A 317 7.01 -19.09 -19.44
N VAL A 318 6.53 -20.00 -20.31
CA VAL A 318 7.05 -21.37 -20.41
C VAL A 318 8.41 -21.36 -21.10
N ASP A 319 8.50 -20.74 -22.27
CA ASP A 319 9.72 -20.71 -23.07
C ASP A 319 10.84 -19.91 -22.39
N ASN A 320 10.46 -18.86 -21.66
CA ASN A 320 11.39 -17.98 -20.95
C ASN A 320 11.69 -18.44 -19.51
N PHE A 321 11.16 -19.59 -19.06
CA PHE A 321 11.38 -20.07 -17.70
C PHE A 321 12.78 -20.66 -17.53
N HIS A 322 13.59 -20.04 -16.67
CA HIS A 322 14.86 -20.60 -16.22
C HIS A 322 14.88 -20.74 -14.70
N LEU A 323 14.82 -21.99 -14.22
CA LEU A 323 14.78 -22.30 -12.78
C LEU A 323 15.92 -21.63 -11.99
N TRP A 324 17.14 -21.66 -12.54
CA TRP A 324 18.31 -21.02 -11.93
C TRP A 324 18.09 -19.52 -11.69
N LEU A 325 17.59 -18.80 -12.70
CA LEU A 325 17.42 -17.35 -12.66
C LEU A 325 16.26 -16.96 -11.74
N VAL A 326 15.18 -17.74 -11.78
CA VAL A 326 14.03 -17.60 -10.87
C VAL A 326 14.48 -17.76 -9.42
N LEU A 327 15.20 -18.84 -9.09
CA LEU A 327 15.70 -19.06 -7.73
C LEU A 327 16.65 -17.95 -7.29
N LEU A 328 17.55 -17.51 -8.18
CA LEU A 328 18.45 -16.40 -7.90
C LEU A 328 17.68 -15.13 -7.52
N PHE A 329 16.73 -14.69 -8.34
CA PHE A 329 15.97 -13.46 -8.07
C PHE A 329 15.01 -13.59 -6.90
N CYS A 330 14.43 -14.77 -6.67
CA CYS A 330 13.67 -15.04 -5.43
C CYS A 330 14.55 -14.82 -4.20
N ILE A 331 15.76 -15.41 -4.18
CA ILE A 331 16.69 -15.29 -3.05
C ILE A 331 17.18 -13.86 -2.90
N LEU A 332 17.65 -13.23 -3.99
CA LEU A 332 18.14 -11.84 -3.94
C LEU A 332 17.06 -10.86 -3.53
N GLY A 333 15.86 -10.97 -4.09
CA GLY A 333 14.72 -10.11 -3.76
C GLY A 333 14.28 -10.28 -2.31
N LEU A 334 14.15 -11.52 -1.81
CA LEU A 334 13.75 -11.77 -0.42
C LEU A 334 14.87 -11.40 0.57
N ALA A 335 16.07 -11.94 0.39
CA ALA A 335 17.17 -11.77 1.33
C ALA A 335 17.71 -10.34 1.31
N GLY A 336 17.86 -9.73 0.12
CA GLY A 336 18.32 -8.36 -0.03
C GLY A 336 17.40 -7.39 0.70
N LYS A 337 16.11 -7.38 0.36
CA LYS A 337 15.11 -6.50 0.99
C LYS A 337 15.00 -6.74 2.50
N PHE A 338 15.00 -8.01 2.92
CA PHE A 338 14.99 -8.36 4.35
C PHE A 338 16.21 -7.80 5.08
N LEU A 339 17.42 -8.02 4.56
CA LEU A 339 18.67 -7.55 5.16
C LEU A 339 18.73 -6.02 5.20
N GLY A 340 18.34 -5.35 4.12
CA GLY A 340 18.31 -3.90 4.04
C GLY A 340 17.41 -3.28 5.10
N ALA A 341 16.16 -3.77 5.19
CA ALA A 341 15.23 -3.32 6.20
C ALA A 341 15.69 -3.67 7.62
N TRP A 342 16.23 -4.88 7.84
CA TRP A 342 16.76 -5.30 9.14
C TRP A 342 17.89 -4.38 9.61
N VAL A 343 18.90 -4.12 8.76
CA VAL A 343 19.99 -3.19 9.06
C VAL A 343 19.46 -1.79 9.30
N GLY A 344 18.48 -1.33 8.51
CA GLY A 344 17.77 -0.08 8.73
C GLY A 344 17.18 0.02 10.13
N THR A 345 16.55 -1.05 10.63
CA THR A 345 16.01 -1.06 12.00
C THR A 345 17.08 -1.06 13.09
N LEU A 346 18.32 -1.51 12.83
CA LEU A 346 19.41 -1.43 13.81
C LEU A 346 19.81 0.03 14.11
N LEU A 347 19.54 0.95 13.17
CA LEU A 347 19.78 2.40 13.31
C LEU A 347 18.62 3.14 14.02
N THR A 348 17.63 2.40 14.49
CA THR A 348 16.42 2.90 15.16
C THR A 348 16.32 2.39 16.59
N ARG A 349 15.44 2.98 17.41
CA ARG A 349 15.25 2.56 18.83
C ARG A 349 14.25 1.41 19.00
N ILE A 350 14.01 0.63 17.95
CA ILE A 350 12.96 -0.38 17.89
C ILE A 350 13.37 -1.68 18.60
N THR A 351 12.42 -2.36 19.24
CA THR A 351 12.59 -3.64 19.94
C THR A 351 12.91 -4.77 18.97
N LYS A 352 13.68 -5.77 19.40
CA LYS A 352 14.08 -6.92 18.56
C LYS A 352 12.87 -7.65 17.93
N SER A 353 11.75 -7.76 18.64
CA SER A 353 10.52 -8.38 18.14
C SER A 353 9.85 -7.59 17.02
N ASP A 354 9.92 -6.26 17.05
CA ASP A 354 9.38 -5.41 15.99
C ASP A 354 10.32 -5.34 14.78
N ARG A 355 11.65 -5.41 15.00
CA ARG A 355 12.64 -5.45 13.90
C ARG A 355 12.36 -6.58 12.91
N LEU A 356 12.05 -7.77 13.42
CA LEU A 356 11.73 -8.92 12.58
C LEU A 356 10.46 -8.68 11.75
N SER A 357 9.40 -8.17 12.37
CA SER A 357 8.15 -7.86 11.65
C SER A 357 8.34 -6.79 10.59
N ILE A 358 9.13 -5.75 10.87
CA ILE A 358 9.45 -4.68 9.91
C ILE A 358 10.23 -5.26 8.74
N ALA A 359 11.28 -6.03 9.01
CA ALA A 359 12.12 -6.61 7.95
C ALA A 359 11.32 -7.54 7.03
N ILE A 360 10.46 -8.41 7.61
CA ILE A 360 9.57 -9.29 6.84
C ILE A 360 8.57 -8.47 6.02
N ALA A 361 7.93 -7.46 6.60
CA ALA A 361 6.93 -6.68 5.90
C ALA A 361 7.50 -5.84 4.74
N ASN A 362 8.83 -5.65 4.68
CA ASN A 362 9.52 -4.96 3.59
C ASN A 362 10.04 -5.91 2.50
N THR A 363 9.80 -7.23 2.57
CA THR A 363 10.24 -8.14 1.52
C THR A 363 9.34 -8.31 0.29
N PRO A 364 8.00 -8.07 0.32
CA PRO A 364 7.17 -8.46 -0.80
C PRO A 364 7.45 -7.59 -2.02
N GLY A 365 7.65 -8.24 -3.17
CA GLY A 365 7.52 -7.61 -4.48
C GLY A 365 6.05 -7.42 -4.86
N GLY A 366 5.77 -6.78 -5.99
CA GLY A 366 4.39 -6.60 -6.42
C GLY A 366 4.24 -5.82 -7.71
N SER A 367 3.11 -5.13 -7.86
CA SER A 367 2.75 -4.40 -9.07
C SER A 367 3.87 -3.49 -9.57
N MET A 368 4.48 -2.73 -8.66
CA MET A 368 5.51 -1.73 -8.98
C MET A 368 6.78 -2.35 -9.52
N GLU A 369 7.23 -3.46 -8.93
CA GLU A 369 8.39 -4.24 -9.39
C GLU A 369 8.17 -4.76 -10.81
N ILE A 370 6.96 -5.25 -11.10
CA ILE A 370 6.57 -5.76 -12.43
C ILE A 370 6.47 -4.63 -13.46
N ILE A 371 5.92 -3.47 -13.09
CA ILE A 371 5.82 -2.31 -13.99
C ILE A 371 7.21 -1.81 -14.38
N VAL A 372 8.12 -1.66 -13.41
CA VAL A 372 9.49 -1.23 -13.68
C VAL A 372 10.22 -2.24 -14.56
N ALA A 373 10.03 -3.54 -14.32
CA ALA A 373 10.59 -4.59 -15.17
C ALA A 373 10.00 -4.56 -16.59
N LEU A 374 8.70 -4.31 -16.74
CA LEU A 374 8.05 -4.20 -18.06
C LEU A 374 8.64 -3.04 -18.87
N LEU A 375 8.86 -1.90 -18.23
CA LEU A 375 9.50 -0.76 -18.88
C LEU A 375 10.94 -1.11 -19.30
N ALA A 376 11.72 -1.73 -18.41
CA ALA A 376 13.07 -2.17 -18.74
C ALA A 376 13.09 -3.15 -19.94
N LEU A 377 12.10 -4.03 -20.05
CA LEU A 377 11.92 -4.92 -21.19
C LEU A 377 11.62 -4.13 -22.47
N GLN A 378 10.69 -3.17 -22.42
CA GLN A 378 10.32 -2.33 -23.57
C GLN A 378 11.48 -1.47 -24.08
N TYR A 379 12.34 -0.98 -23.19
CA TYR A 379 13.54 -0.23 -23.54
C TYR A 379 14.71 -1.14 -23.98
N GLY A 380 14.51 -2.46 -24.02
CA GLY A 380 15.52 -3.42 -24.45
C GLY A 380 16.71 -3.52 -23.49
N LEU A 381 16.48 -3.26 -22.20
CA LEU A 381 17.51 -3.32 -21.16
C LEU A 381 17.60 -4.71 -20.54
N ILE A 382 16.46 -5.38 -20.37
CA ILE A 382 16.37 -6.76 -19.87
C ILE A 382 15.71 -7.66 -20.92
N SER A 383 16.11 -8.93 -20.95
CA SER A 383 15.52 -9.94 -21.83
C SER A 383 14.22 -10.54 -21.24
N GLU A 384 13.41 -11.19 -22.07
CA GLU A 384 12.18 -11.87 -21.62
C GLU A 384 12.42 -12.94 -20.53
N PRO A 385 13.52 -13.74 -20.56
CA PRO A 385 13.91 -14.61 -19.45
C PRO A 385 14.08 -13.89 -18.11
N VAL A 386 14.75 -12.74 -18.12
CA VAL A 386 15.01 -11.93 -16.94
C VAL A 386 13.70 -11.33 -16.42
N PHE A 387 12.86 -10.79 -17.32
CA PHE A 387 11.53 -10.31 -16.97
C PHE A 387 10.67 -11.40 -16.32
N THR A 388 10.64 -12.59 -16.92
CA THR A 388 9.90 -13.76 -16.41
C THR A 388 10.36 -14.13 -15.00
N ALA A 389 11.67 -14.16 -14.76
CA ALA A 389 12.22 -14.45 -13.43
C ALA A 389 11.85 -13.40 -12.37
N ILE A 390 11.86 -12.11 -12.73
CA ILE A 390 11.43 -11.01 -11.85
C ILE A 390 9.95 -11.16 -11.48
N VAL A 391 9.08 -11.39 -12.47
CA VAL A 391 7.64 -11.53 -12.21
C VAL A 391 7.36 -12.70 -11.26
N ILE A 392 8.00 -13.85 -11.47
CA ILE A 392 7.85 -15.01 -10.59
C ILE A 392 8.40 -14.72 -9.19
N ALA A 393 9.52 -14.01 -9.07
CA ALA A 393 10.08 -13.61 -7.77
C ALA A 393 9.16 -12.63 -7.01
N ALA A 394 8.56 -11.65 -7.70
CA ALA A 394 7.62 -10.70 -7.13
C ALA A 394 6.34 -11.38 -6.61
N VAL A 395 5.80 -12.32 -7.39
CA VAL A 395 4.64 -13.14 -6.98
C VAL A 395 4.99 -14.05 -5.81
N SER A 396 6.13 -14.75 -5.87
CA SER A 396 6.56 -15.68 -4.83
C SER A 396 6.78 -14.99 -3.49
N SER A 397 7.47 -13.84 -3.50
CA SER A 397 7.68 -13.05 -2.27
C SER A 397 6.37 -12.50 -1.68
N SER A 398 5.40 -12.14 -2.52
CA SER A 398 4.05 -11.74 -2.09
C SER A 398 3.28 -12.86 -1.39
N ILE A 399 3.43 -14.11 -1.84
CA ILE A 399 2.77 -15.27 -1.23
C ILE A 399 3.42 -15.59 0.13
N VAL A 400 4.75 -15.46 0.22
CA VAL A 400 5.53 -15.81 1.41
C VAL A 400 5.35 -14.82 2.57
N VAL A 401 5.18 -13.51 2.29
CA VAL A 401 5.19 -12.48 3.34
C VAL A 401 4.09 -12.66 4.39
N GLY A 402 2.87 -13.03 3.99
CA GLY A 402 1.72 -13.14 4.89
C GLY A 402 1.93 -14.21 5.98
N PRO A 403 2.15 -15.50 5.60
CA PRO A 403 2.47 -16.56 6.55
C PRO A 403 3.71 -16.26 7.40
N TRP A 404 4.75 -15.68 6.80
CA TRP A 404 6.00 -15.38 7.52
C TRP A 404 5.82 -14.29 8.58
N LEU A 405 5.09 -13.23 8.25
CA LEU A 405 4.75 -12.16 9.18
C LEU A 405 3.83 -12.68 10.29
N ALA A 406 2.84 -13.51 9.96
CA ALA A 406 1.96 -14.13 10.94
C ALA A 406 2.73 -14.98 11.97
N TYR A 407 3.74 -15.73 11.52
CA TYR A 407 4.62 -16.50 12.39
C TYR A 407 5.45 -15.61 13.33
N SER A 408 5.99 -14.49 12.82
CA SER A 408 6.73 -13.51 13.64
C SER A 408 5.87 -12.94 14.78
N ILE A 409 4.61 -12.63 14.51
CA ILE A 409 3.68 -12.06 15.49
C ILE A 409 3.23 -13.09 16.54
N ARG A 410 3.01 -14.35 16.15
CA ARG A 410 2.59 -15.42 17.08
C ARG A 410 3.60 -15.72 18.19
N LYS A 411 4.89 -15.40 17.99
CA LYS A 411 5.94 -15.60 19.00
C LYS A 411 5.93 -14.54 20.12
N ARG A 412 5.08 -13.51 20.05
CA ARG A 412 4.99 -12.48 21.10
C ARG A 412 4.28 -13.03 22.34
N GLU A 413 4.77 -12.68 23.53
CA GLU A 413 4.09 -12.99 24.79
C GLU A 413 2.74 -12.28 24.83
N LYS A 414 1.66 -13.04 25.05
CA LYS A 414 0.27 -12.54 25.03
C LYS A 414 0.00 -11.74 26.31
N ILE A 415 -0.38 -10.47 26.15
CA ILE A 415 -0.78 -9.61 27.26
C ILE A 415 -2.31 -9.59 27.37
N SER A 416 -2.82 -9.62 28.60
CA SER A 416 -4.26 -9.54 28.86
C SER A 416 -4.68 -8.07 28.97
N VAL A 417 -5.56 -7.60 28.07
CA VAL A 417 -6.11 -6.22 28.12
C VAL A 417 -6.71 -5.90 29.48
N LEU A 418 -7.30 -6.89 30.16
CA LEU A 418 -7.88 -6.73 31.50
C LEU A 418 -6.86 -6.40 32.60
N GLU A 419 -5.56 -6.50 32.33
CA GLU A 419 -4.51 -6.01 33.24
C GLU A 419 -4.39 -4.47 33.22
N PHE A 420 -4.88 -3.84 32.15
CA PHE A 420 -4.75 -2.40 31.88
C PHE A 420 -6.09 -1.69 31.69
N PHE A 421 -7.20 -2.43 31.79
CA PHE A 421 -8.55 -1.92 31.64
C PHE A 421 -9.32 -2.16 32.94
N ALA A 422 -9.84 -1.08 33.53
CA ALA A 422 -10.59 -1.11 34.77
C ALA A 422 -12.01 -0.55 34.57
N ARG A 423 -12.95 -0.94 35.45
CA ARG A 423 -14.34 -0.46 35.41
C ARG A 423 -14.46 1.07 35.52
N SER A 424 -13.55 1.71 36.24
CA SER A 424 -13.48 3.18 36.33
C SER A 424 -13.11 3.86 35.02
N GLY A 425 -12.64 3.10 34.02
CA GLY A 425 -12.22 3.61 32.71
C GLY A 425 -13.32 3.55 31.68
N ILE A 426 -14.59 3.53 32.09
CA ILE A 426 -15.75 3.45 31.20
C ILE A 426 -16.53 4.76 31.29
N ILE A 427 -16.67 5.40 30.13
CA ILE A 427 -17.60 6.48 29.87
C ILE A 427 -18.83 5.87 29.18
N ALA A 428 -19.92 5.69 29.93
CA ALA A 428 -21.13 5.04 29.42
C ALA A 428 -21.84 5.83 28.31
N ASP A 429 -21.61 7.15 28.23
CA ASP A 429 -22.23 7.99 27.22
C ASP A 429 -21.34 9.20 26.87
N LEU A 430 -20.81 9.23 25.64
CA LEU A 430 -19.98 10.31 25.12
C LEU A 430 -20.78 11.55 24.65
N ARG A 431 -22.11 11.53 24.78
CA ARG A 431 -23.12 12.58 24.47
C ARG A 431 -22.57 13.92 23.93
N LYS A 432 -22.96 14.26 22.70
CA LYS A 432 -22.72 15.54 22.00
C LYS A 432 -21.24 15.89 21.76
N ALA A 433 -20.35 14.90 21.78
CA ALA A 433 -18.97 15.10 21.37
C ALA A 433 -18.82 14.93 19.85
N ASP A 434 -18.05 15.81 19.22
CA ASP A 434 -17.38 15.49 17.96
C ASP A 434 -16.16 14.57 18.24
N ARG A 435 -15.41 14.21 17.20
CA ARG A 435 -14.25 13.33 17.33
C ARG A 435 -13.24 13.84 18.37
N ASP A 436 -12.83 15.09 18.25
CA ASP A 436 -11.77 15.67 19.08
C ASP A 436 -12.26 15.82 20.53
N GLY A 437 -13.53 16.20 20.76
CA GLY A 437 -14.13 16.25 22.10
C GLY A 437 -14.34 14.88 22.75
N ALA A 438 -14.50 13.81 21.96
CA ALA A 438 -14.56 12.45 22.50
C ALA A 438 -13.18 11.97 22.97
N ILE A 439 -12.13 12.32 22.23
CA ILE A 439 -10.74 12.06 22.59
C ILE A 439 -10.40 12.80 23.89
N GLU A 440 -10.76 14.08 24.00
CA GLU A 440 -10.57 14.90 25.20
C GLU A 440 -11.13 14.22 26.45
N LYS A 441 -12.42 13.86 26.45
CA LYS A 441 -13.07 13.18 27.59
C LYS A 441 -12.37 11.87 28.00
N LEU A 442 -11.90 11.09 27.03
CA LEU A 442 -11.19 9.84 27.30
C LEU A 442 -9.81 10.10 27.92
N CYS A 443 -9.10 11.14 27.46
CA CYS A 443 -7.83 11.56 28.02
C CYS A 443 -7.98 12.03 29.47
N THR A 444 -9.06 12.77 29.80
CA THR A 444 -9.37 13.17 31.19
C THR A 444 -9.49 11.97 32.11
N VAL A 445 -10.29 10.98 31.72
CA VAL A 445 -10.46 9.74 32.51
C VAL A 445 -9.15 8.96 32.64
N ALA A 446 -8.34 8.91 31.57
CA ALA A 446 -7.03 8.25 31.63
C ALA A 446 -6.06 8.97 32.59
N ALA A 447 -6.07 10.31 32.60
CA ALA A 447 -5.24 11.12 33.47
C ALA A 447 -5.63 10.94 34.95
N GLU A 448 -6.93 10.94 35.26
CA GLU A 448 -7.44 10.69 36.61
C GLU A 448 -7.04 9.30 37.13
N GLN A 449 -7.14 8.27 36.29
CA GLN A 449 -6.83 6.89 36.68
C GLN A 449 -5.36 6.68 37.06
N GLU A 450 -4.44 7.27 36.31
CA GLU A 450 -3.00 7.10 36.52
C GLU A 450 -2.38 8.24 37.35
N GLY A 451 -3.18 9.22 37.78
CA GLY A 451 -2.71 10.38 38.55
C GLY A 451 -1.76 11.28 37.77
N ILE A 452 -2.03 11.47 36.47
CA ILE A 452 -1.19 12.28 35.59
C ILE A 452 -1.61 13.75 35.70
N ALA A 453 -0.68 14.62 36.08
CA ALA A 453 -0.95 16.05 36.28
C ALA A 453 -1.07 16.87 34.98
N ASP A 454 -0.48 16.40 33.89
CA ASP A 454 -0.39 17.11 32.60
C ASP A 454 -1.29 16.41 31.55
N GLU A 455 -2.59 16.66 31.65
CA GLU A 455 -3.61 16.10 30.76
C GLU A 455 -3.49 16.65 29.33
N GLU A 456 -3.21 17.96 29.20
CA GLU A 456 -3.08 18.62 27.89
C GLU A 456 -2.04 17.93 27.02
N LYS A 457 -0.92 17.51 27.60
CA LYS A 457 0.14 16.80 26.89
C LYS A 457 -0.25 15.39 26.43
N ILE A 458 -1.15 14.72 27.15
CA ILE A 458 -1.74 13.45 26.67
C ILE A 458 -2.63 13.74 25.47
N LEU A 459 -3.53 14.72 25.60
CA LEU A 459 -4.47 15.09 24.56
C LEU A 459 -3.75 15.52 23.28
N GLU A 460 -2.72 16.36 23.38
CA GLU A 460 -1.90 16.79 22.25
C GLU A 460 -1.27 15.58 21.53
N ALA A 461 -0.67 14.65 22.28
CA ALA A 461 -0.05 13.46 21.70
C ALA A 461 -1.07 12.56 20.96
N VAL A 462 -2.28 12.40 21.50
CA VAL A 462 -3.34 11.59 20.87
C VAL A 462 -3.90 12.29 19.65
N LEU A 463 -4.17 13.60 19.72
CA LEU A 463 -4.68 14.38 18.59
C LEU A 463 -3.67 14.51 17.45
N GLU A 464 -2.38 14.68 17.77
CA GLU A 464 -1.32 14.69 16.76
C GLU A 464 -1.31 13.35 16.00
N ARG A 465 -1.40 12.23 16.73
CA ARG A 465 -1.46 10.89 16.14
C ARG A 465 -2.74 10.64 15.34
N GLU A 466 -3.89 11.08 15.84
CA GLU A 466 -5.20 10.94 15.18
C GLU A 466 -5.26 11.74 13.88
N ARG A 467 -4.70 12.97 13.87
CA ARG A 467 -4.63 13.82 12.68
C ARG A 467 -3.65 13.27 11.64
N ALA A 468 -2.58 12.60 12.08
CA ALA A 468 -1.62 11.97 11.18
C ALA A 468 -2.25 10.77 10.44
N SER A 469 -3.08 9.96 11.12
CA SER A 469 -3.89 8.94 10.45
C SER A 469 -5.05 8.51 11.34
N GLY A 470 -6.27 8.70 10.83
CA GLY A 470 -7.50 8.42 11.55
C GLY A 470 -7.56 6.98 12.07
N THR A 471 -8.01 6.84 13.31
CA THR A 471 -8.03 5.57 14.04
C THR A 471 -9.36 4.83 13.98
N ALA A 472 -10.32 5.36 13.20
CA ALA A 472 -11.53 4.64 12.84
C ALA A 472 -11.19 3.33 12.12
N MET A 473 -11.95 2.31 12.48
CA MET A 473 -11.97 0.97 11.88
C MET A 473 -13.36 0.70 11.33
N GLU A 474 -13.51 -0.39 10.58
CA GLU A 474 -14.83 -0.93 10.27
C GLU A 474 -15.56 -1.35 11.56
N GLU A 475 -16.86 -1.58 11.45
CA GLU A 475 -17.70 -2.07 12.56
C GLU A 475 -17.92 -1.06 13.70
N GLU A 476 -17.96 0.24 13.37
CA GLU A 476 -18.38 1.33 14.29
C GLU A 476 -17.42 1.58 15.46
N ILE A 477 -16.13 1.23 15.30
CA ILE A 477 -15.08 1.37 16.31
C ILE A 477 -14.08 2.46 15.91
N ALA A 478 -13.64 3.25 16.89
CA ALA A 478 -12.39 4.00 16.81
C ALA A 478 -11.47 3.64 17.98
N VAL A 479 -10.15 3.64 17.71
CA VAL A 479 -9.15 3.30 18.72
C VAL A 479 -8.08 4.40 18.78
N PRO A 480 -8.40 5.62 19.24
CA PRO A 480 -7.41 6.67 19.42
C PRO A 480 -6.29 6.17 20.34
N HIS A 481 -5.04 6.41 19.98
CA HIS A 481 -3.91 5.88 20.75
C HIS A 481 -2.68 6.77 20.65
N ALA A 482 -1.86 6.75 21.69
CA ALA A 482 -0.59 7.45 21.71
C ALA A 482 0.46 6.73 22.55
N ARG A 483 1.73 6.96 22.18
CA ARG A 483 2.88 6.60 23.01
C ARG A 483 3.36 7.82 23.78
N THR A 484 3.46 7.69 25.09
CA THR A 484 3.84 8.81 25.96
C THR A 484 4.79 8.36 27.07
N GLU A 485 5.58 9.30 27.58
CA GLU A 485 6.42 9.10 28.78
C GLU A 485 5.61 9.27 30.06
N LEU A 486 4.37 9.77 29.95
CA LEU A 486 3.49 10.09 31.07
C LEU A 486 2.86 8.84 31.71
N VAL A 487 2.82 7.71 31.01
CA VAL A 487 2.35 6.42 31.55
C VAL A 487 3.52 5.45 31.71
N ARG A 488 3.53 4.69 32.82
CA ARG A 488 4.57 3.68 33.11
C ARG A 488 4.18 2.27 32.64
N LYS A 489 2.90 2.03 32.46
CA LYS A 489 2.28 0.81 31.95
C LYS A 489 1.19 1.19 30.93
N PRO A 490 0.74 0.28 30.07
CA PRO A 490 -0.40 0.53 29.21
C PRO A 490 -1.66 0.90 30.00
N VAL A 491 -2.50 1.76 29.41
CA VAL A 491 -3.78 2.21 29.96
C VAL A 491 -4.83 2.11 28.85
N VAL A 492 -6.00 1.59 29.19
CA VAL A 492 -7.14 1.51 28.28
C VAL A 492 -8.34 2.21 28.90
N VAL A 493 -8.99 3.09 28.14
CA VAL A 493 -10.25 3.75 28.50
C VAL A 493 -11.26 3.51 27.39
N PHE A 494 -12.52 3.28 27.75
CA PHE A 494 -13.61 3.01 26.83
C PHE A 494 -14.68 4.09 26.92
N GLY A 495 -15.21 4.50 25.78
CA GLY A 495 -16.38 5.37 25.67
C GLY A 495 -17.41 4.80 24.70
N ARG A 496 -18.69 4.88 25.07
CA ARG A 496 -19.82 4.54 24.19
C ARG A 496 -20.53 5.80 23.73
N SER A 497 -20.87 5.92 22.45
CA SER A 497 -21.79 6.94 21.92
C SER A 497 -23.04 6.26 21.34
N PRO A 498 -24.22 6.34 21.98
CA PRO A 498 -25.44 5.74 21.44
C PRO A 498 -25.91 6.35 20.11
N ILE A 499 -25.66 7.65 19.91
CA ILE A 499 -26.04 8.39 18.69
C ILE A 499 -25.02 8.16 17.56
N GLY A 500 -23.79 7.80 17.93
CA GLY A 500 -22.66 7.67 17.01
C GLY A 500 -21.96 9.01 16.76
N ILE A 501 -20.67 8.96 16.44
CA ILE A 501 -19.81 10.13 16.17
C ILE A 501 -19.25 9.99 14.75
N ASP A 502 -19.32 11.05 13.93
CA ASP A 502 -18.64 11.05 12.63
C ASP A 502 -17.12 11.07 12.87
N TRP A 503 -16.49 9.94 12.59
CA TRP A 503 -15.05 9.74 12.72
C TRP A 503 -14.37 9.68 11.35
N ASN A 504 -15.07 10.01 10.26
CA ASN A 504 -14.61 9.75 8.89
C ASN A 504 -14.23 8.27 8.70
N SER A 505 -15.07 7.36 9.19
CA SER A 505 -14.86 5.92 9.14
C SER A 505 -14.76 5.41 7.69
N PRO A 506 -13.92 4.39 7.42
CA PRO A 506 -13.78 3.81 6.08
C PRO A 506 -15.11 3.34 5.45
N ASP A 507 -16.05 2.86 6.25
CA ASP A 507 -17.37 2.38 5.80
C ASP A 507 -18.43 3.48 5.74
N GLY A 508 -18.07 4.72 6.09
CA GLY A 508 -18.98 5.86 6.19
C GLY A 508 -19.98 5.78 7.35
N LYS A 509 -19.85 4.79 8.25
CA LYS A 509 -20.73 4.65 9.41
C LYS A 509 -20.23 5.49 10.59
N PRO A 510 -21.13 5.97 11.46
CA PRO A 510 -20.73 6.65 12.68
C PRO A 510 -20.09 5.65 13.67
N THR A 511 -19.12 6.14 14.43
CA THR A 511 -18.44 5.37 15.48
C THR A 511 -19.27 5.39 16.77
N HIS A 512 -19.59 4.21 17.29
CA HIS A 512 -20.30 4.01 18.55
C HIS A 512 -19.39 3.59 19.70
N PHE A 513 -18.25 2.97 19.40
CA PHE A 513 -17.33 2.40 20.39
C PHE A 513 -15.95 3.04 20.26
N VAL A 514 -15.49 3.75 21.30
CA VAL A 514 -14.19 4.42 21.28
C VAL A 514 -13.30 3.85 22.37
N PHE A 515 -12.12 3.34 22.00
CA PHE A 515 -11.12 2.82 22.94
C PHE A 515 -9.86 3.67 22.89
N LEU A 516 -9.61 4.47 23.93
CA LEU A 516 -8.32 5.15 24.08
C LEU A 516 -7.28 4.15 24.60
N ILE A 517 -6.11 4.11 23.94
CA ILE A 517 -4.96 3.31 24.39
C ILE A 517 -3.75 4.23 24.57
N LEU A 518 -3.25 4.33 25.80
CA LEU A 518 -1.96 4.97 26.10
C LEU A 518 -0.92 3.90 26.40
N THR A 519 0.28 4.03 25.82
CA THR A 519 1.38 3.11 26.10
C THR A 519 2.69 3.84 26.40
N PRO A 520 3.57 3.27 27.26
CA PRO A 520 4.89 3.83 27.49
C PRO A 520 5.70 3.85 26.19
N LYS A 521 6.53 4.88 25.96
CA LYS A 521 7.40 4.95 24.77
C LYS A 521 8.30 3.72 24.56
N ASN A 522 8.64 3.02 25.65
CA ASN A 522 9.56 1.87 25.63
C ASN A 522 8.84 0.52 25.48
N ASP A 523 7.51 0.47 25.60
CA ASP A 523 6.73 -0.77 25.47
C ASP A 523 6.09 -0.86 24.08
N LEU A 524 6.90 -1.26 23.11
CA LEU A 524 6.51 -1.22 21.70
C LEU A 524 5.53 -2.34 21.31
N GLY A 525 5.41 -3.40 22.13
CA GLY A 525 4.62 -4.58 21.84
C GLY A 525 3.19 -4.55 22.38
N ALA A 526 2.95 -3.90 23.52
CA ALA A 526 1.66 -3.95 24.20
C ALA A 526 0.51 -3.33 23.41
N GLN A 527 0.74 -2.17 22.79
CA GLN A 527 -0.29 -1.45 22.02
C GLN A 527 -0.90 -2.32 20.92
N VAL A 528 -0.06 -3.02 20.16
CA VAL A 528 -0.46 -3.91 19.06
C VAL A 528 -1.37 -5.04 19.56
N GLN A 529 -0.99 -5.66 20.69
CA GLN A 529 -1.73 -6.78 21.25
C GLN A 529 -3.06 -6.35 21.87
N ILE A 530 -3.07 -5.18 22.52
CA ILE A 530 -4.28 -4.59 23.10
C ILE A 530 -5.28 -4.27 21.99
N LEU A 531 -4.82 -3.57 20.94
CA LEU A 531 -5.66 -3.19 19.81
C LEU A 531 -6.22 -4.41 19.08
N GLY A 532 -5.40 -5.44 18.82
CA GLY A 532 -5.86 -6.68 18.22
C GLY A 532 -6.93 -7.40 19.07
N SER A 533 -6.76 -7.42 20.39
CA SER A 533 -7.71 -8.03 21.33
C SER A 533 -9.04 -7.27 21.41
N ILE A 534 -9.00 -5.93 21.43
CA ILE A 534 -10.18 -5.07 21.42
C ILE A 534 -10.94 -5.23 20.10
N ALA A 535 -10.25 -5.10 18.96
CA ALA A 535 -10.86 -5.27 17.65
C ALA A 535 -11.51 -6.66 17.51
N GLN A 536 -10.94 -7.70 18.13
CA GLN A 536 -11.49 -9.05 18.05
C GLN A 536 -12.69 -9.22 18.99
N ALA A 537 -12.65 -8.63 20.18
CA ALA A 537 -13.76 -8.63 21.12
C ALA A 537 -15.00 -7.93 20.52
N ILE A 538 -14.81 -6.79 19.85
CA ILE A 538 -15.89 -5.97 19.32
C ILE A 538 -16.33 -6.39 17.90
N SER A 539 -15.57 -7.25 17.21
CA SER A 539 -16.00 -7.82 15.92
C SER A 539 -17.23 -8.74 16.00
N ASN A 540 -17.67 -9.09 17.21
CA ASN A 540 -18.89 -9.85 17.41
C ASN A 540 -20.10 -8.90 17.53
N GLU A 541 -20.99 -8.95 16.55
CA GLU A 541 -22.21 -8.13 16.49
C GLU A 541 -23.08 -8.27 17.74
N LYS A 542 -23.20 -9.48 18.32
CA LYS A 542 -23.97 -9.70 19.55
C LYS A 542 -23.37 -8.93 20.74
N ILE A 543 -22.04 -8.87 20.82
CA ILE A 543 -21.36 -8.10 21.87
C ILE A 543 -21.57 -6.60 21.65
N ARG A 544 -21.50 -6.13 20.40
CA ARG A 544 -21.80 -4.72 20.07
C ARG A 544 -23.21 -4.32 20.49
N SER A 545 -24.22 -5.10 20.11
CA SER A 545 -25.60 -4.85 20.51
C SER A 545 -25.76 -4.83 22.03
N GLN A 546 -25.16 -5.79 22.75
CA GLN A 546 -25.21 -5.82 24.21
C GLN A 546 -24.59 -4.58 24.87
N ILE A 547 -23.49 -4.05 24.33
CA ILE A 547 -22.85 -2.82 24.84
C ILE A 547 -23.69 -1.59 24.48
N LEU A 548 -24.26 -1.55 23.28
CA LEU A 548 -25.14 -0.47 22.83
C LEU A 548 -26.41 -0.37 23.65
N ASP A 549 -27.05 -1.50 23.97
CA ASP A 549 -28.32 -1.57 24.71
C ASP A 549 -28.13 -1.49 26.24
N ALA A 550 -26.89 -1.56 26.73
CA ALA A 550 -26.59 -1.52 28.16
C ALA A 550 -27.08 -0.23 28.83
N GLY A 551 -27.77 -0.38 29.97
CA GLY A 551 -28.37 0.74 30.71
C GLY A 551 -27.37 1.51 31.57
N ASP A 552 -26.32 0.85 32.06
CA ASP A 552 -25.34 1.44 32.96
C ASP A 552 -23.88 0.99 32.68
N THR A 553 -22.93 1.61 33.39
CA THR A 553 -21.50 1.26 33.33
C THR A 553 -21.20 -0.18 33.76
N SER A 554 -22.04 -0.77 34.61
CA SER A 554 -21.89 -2.14 35.14
C SER A 554 -22.10 -3.17 34.04
N ASP A 555 -23.19 -3.01 33.28
CA ASP A 555 -23.59 -3.88 32.19
C ASP A 555 -22.59 -3.81 31.02
N ILE A 556 -22.12 -2.60 30.71
CA ILE A 556 -21.04 -2.36 29.74
C ILE A 556 -19.76 -3.10 30.18
N TRP A 557 -19.34 -2.92 31.43
CA TRP A 557 -18.15 -3.57 31.96
C TRP A 557 -18.24 -5.09 31.90
N GLN A 558 -19.39 -5.66 32.27
CA GLN A 558 -19.58 -7.12 32.25
C GLN A 558 -19.49 -7.67 30.82
N SER A 559 -20.12 -6.99 29.87
CA SER A 559 -20.08 -7.36 28.45
C SER A 559 -18.65 -7.30 27.88
N LEU A 560 -17.95 -6.18 28.10
CA LEU A 560 -16.56 -6.01 27.68
C LEU A 560 -15.61 -7.01 28.37
N ARG A 561 -15.78 -7.24 29.67
CA ARG A 561 -14.95 -8.17 30.43
C ARG A 561 -15.11 -9.60 29.94
N LEU A 562 -16.33 -10.04 29.65
CA LEU A 562 -16.60 -11.37 29.09
C LEU A 562 -15.97 -11.50 27.71
N ALA A 563 -16.16 -10.50 26.84
CA ALA A 563 -15.58 -10.47 25.51
C ALA A 563 -14.05 -10.53 25.55
N LEU A 564 -13.39 -9.62 26.28
CA LEU A 564 -11.92 -9.55 26.38
C LEU A 564 -11.32 -10.78 27.08
N ARG A 565 -12.01 -11.37 28.06
CA ARG A 565 -11.55 -12.61 28.73
C ARG A 565 -11.62 -13.81 27.79
N ALA A 566 -12.64 -13.88 26.92
CA ALA A 566 -12.76 -14.94 25.93
C ALA A 566 -11.60 -14.90 24.93
N MET A 567 -11.00 -13.73 24.66
CA MET A 567 -9.88 -13.57 23.73
C MET A 567 -8.55 -14.12 24.27
N ARG A 568 -8.53 -14.53 25.54
CA ARG A 568 -7.49 -15.37 26.13
C ARG A 568 -7.60 -16.81 25.59
N ILE A 569 -7.62 -17.04 24.27
CA ILE A 569 -7.84 -18.37 23.70
C ILE A 569 -6.53 -19.19 23.70
N LYS A 570 -6.62 -20.28 24.48
CA LYS A 570 -5.92 -21.58 24.49
C LYS A 570 -4.52 -21.64 23.88
N ARG A 571 -3.53 -22.00 24.73
CA ARG A 571 -2.40 -22.83 24.28
C ARG A 571 -2.99 -24.06 23.57
N ARG A 572 -2.82 -24.15 22.26
CA ARG A 572 -2.78 -25.44 21.57
C ARG A 572 -1.33 -25.76 21.32
#